data_AF-A0A0F0CJ77-F1
#
_entry.id   AF-A0A0F0CJ77-F1
#
_cell.length_a   1.000
_cell.length_b   1.000
_cell.length_c   1.000
_cell.angle_alpha   90.00
_cell.angle_beta   90.00
_cell.angle_gamma   90.00
#
_symmetry.space_group_name_H-M   'P 1'
#
loop_
_entity.id
_entity.type
_entity.pdbx_description
1 polymer ?
#
loop_
_entity_poly.entity_id
_entity_poly.type
_entity_poly.pdbx_seq_one_letter_code
_entity_poly.pdbx_strand_id
1 'polypeptide(L)'
;MKRKFLEDMGLTKEQVDSIMAENGSDIESAKGDLEQTKAELEQTKTQLQEANTTIDGFKDYDQVKAQVEEYKTKYEQSKTEYEAKITDMQFRASLEAAITAAGGRNAKAIGALIDIDTLKASKDQTADIKAAIEACQKENGYLFGATEPINNPVGSTKGAALGITKEQFKAMGYKERLDLKQNNPEKYTELKGDN
;
A
#
# COMPACT_ATOMS: atom_id res chain seq x y z
N MET A 1 -57.98 -16.42 -61.29
CA MET A 1 -59.24 -17.14 -61.59
C MET A 1 -59.18 -17.78 -62.99
N LYS A 2 -59.97 -18.82 -63.29
CA LYS A 2 -59.96 -19.45 -64.64
C LYS A 2 -61.18 -18.98 -65.44
N ARG A 3 -60.96 -18.38 -66.62
CA ARG A 3 -62.03 -17.89 -67.53
C ARG A 3 -63.10 -18.97 -67.81
N LYS A 4 -62.66 -20.19 -68.13
CA LYS A 4 -63.54 -21.34 -68.42
C LYS A 4 -64.52 -21.66 -67.28
N PHE A 5 -64.10 -21.50 -66.02
CA PHE A 5 -64.97 -21.74 -64.86
C PHE A 5 -66.11 -20.72 -64.79
N LEU A 6 -65.86 -19.46 -65.16
CA LEU A 6 -66.87 -18.40 -65.17
C LEU A 6 -67.84 -18.56 -66.35
N GLU A 7 -67.33 -18.93 -67.52
CA GLU A 7 -68.14 -19.26 -68.69
C GLU A 7 -69.05 -20.48 -68.44
N ASP A 8 -68.53 -21.53 -67.79
CA ASP A 8 -69.29 -22.73 -67.42
C ASP A 8 -70.38 -22.44 -66.36
N MET A 9 -70.28 -21.33 -65.62
CA MET A 9 -71.32 -20.84 -64.68
C MET A 9 -72.42 -20.02 -65.36
N GLY A 10 -72.37 -19.83 -66.68
CA GLY A 10 -73.40 -19.14 -67.46
C GLY A 10 -73.27 -17.62 -67.52
N LEU A 11 -72.10 -17.06 -67.15
CA LEU A 11 -71.82 -15.63 -67.26
C LEU A 11 -71.57 -15.23 -68.72
N THR A 12 -71.98 -14.02 -69.10
CA THR A 12 -71.71 -13.48 -70.44
C THR A 12 -70.23 -13.11 -70.60
N LYS A 13 -69.70 -13.10 -71.82
CA LYS A 13 -68.29 -12.74 -72.08
C LYS A 13 -67.89 -11.40 -71.45
N GLU A 14 -68.76 -10.41 -71.49
CA GLU A 14 -68.52 -9.08 -70.91
C GLU A 14 -68.42 -9.13 -69.38
N GLN A 15 -69.26 -9.93 -68.71
CA GLN A 15 -69.19 -10.15 -67.26
C GLN A 15 -67.91 -10.90 -66.88
N VAL A 16 -67.54 -11.90 -67.67
CA VAL A 16 -66.31 -12.69 -67.48
C VAL A 16 -65.06 -11.80 -67.64
N ASP A 17 -65.03 -10.93 -68.65
CA ASP A 17 -63.91 -10.01 -68.88
C ASP A 17 -63.77 -9.00 -67.74
N SER A 18 -64.89 -8.47 -67.23
CA SER A 18 -64.90 -7.56 -66.07
C SER A 18 -64.39 -8.26 -64.79
N ILE A 19 -64.83 -9.48 -64.50
CA ILE A 19 -64.38 -10.26 -63.32
C ILE A 19 -62.89 -10.61 -63.42
N MET A 20 -62.42 -10.99 -64.62
CA MET A 20 -61.02 -11.32 -64.84
C MET A 20 -60.11 -10.09 -64.73
N ALA A 21 -60.58 -8.91 -65.13
CA ALA A 21 -59.87 -7.65 -64.96
C ALA A 21 -59.75 -7.26 -63.47
N GLU A 22 -60.86 -7.31 -62.72
CA GLU A 22 -60.88 -7.04 -61.28
C GLU A 22 -59.98 -8.03 -60.52
N ASN A 23 -60.10 -9.33 -60.84
CA ASN A 23 -59.26 -10.36 -60.22
C ASN A 23 -57.77 -10.20 -60.56
N GLY A 24 -57.45 -9.69 -61.76
CA GLY A 24 -56.08 -9.34 -62.14
C GLY A 24 -55.54 -8.18 -61.29
N SER A 25 -56.35 -7.14 -61.08
CA SER A 25 -56.03 -5.99 -60.22
C SER A 25 -55.83 -6.40 -58.76
N ASP A 26 -56.70 -7.25 -58.22
CA ASP A 26 -56.59 -7.78 -56.85
C ASP A 26 -55.34 -8.64 -56.66
N ILE A 27 -55.01 -9.49 -57.63
CA ILE A 27 -53.81 -10.34 -57.57
C ILE A 27 -52.55 -9.49 -57.61
N GLU A 28 -52.53 -8.44 -58.43
CA GLU A 28 -51.37 -7.54 -58.52
C GLU A 28 -51.20 -6.75 -57.23
N SER A 29 -52.30 -6.25 -56.65
CA SER A 29 -52.30 -5.58 -55.34
C SER A 29 -51.81 -6.52 -54.23
N ALA A 30 -52.35 -7.73 -54.16
CA ALA A 30 -51.95 -8.72 -53.17
C ALA A 30 -50.49 -9.20 -53.32
N LYS A 31 -49.96 -9.24 -54.55
CA LYS A 31 -48.53 -9.50 -54.78
C LYS A 31 -47.67 -8.34 -54.28
N GLY A 32 -48.07 -7.10 -54.55
CA GLY A 32 -47.39 -5.91 -54.04
C GLY A 32 -47.32 -5.92 -52.51
N ASP A 33 -48.45 -6.17 -51.85
CA ASP A 33 -48.52 -6.27 -50.39
C ASP A 33 -47.65 -7.42 -49.85
N LEU A 34 -47.62 -8.56 -50.55
CA LEU A 34 -46.82 -9.72 -50.15
C LEU A 34 -45.32 -9.48 -50.33
N GLU A 35 -44.91 -8.81 -51.41
CA GLU A 35 -43.51 -8.40 -51.62
C GLU A 35 -43.07 -7.37 -50.59
N GLN A 36 -43.92 -6.38 -50.29
CA GLN A 36 -43.67 -5.40 -49.24
C GLN A 36 -43.54 -6.10 -47.87
N THR A 37 -44.48 -6.98 -47.52
CA THR A 37 -44.46 -7.71 -46.25
C THR A 37 -43.21 -8.60 -46.15
N LYS A 38 -42.77 -9.22 -47.24
CA LYS A 38 -41.52 -10.00 -47.26
C LYS A 38 -40.29 -9.12 -47.05
N ALA A 39 -40.25 -7.95 -47.67
CA ALA A 39 -39.16 -6.99 -47.48
C ALA A 39 -39.09 -6.51 -46.03
N GLU A 40 -40.24 -6.17 -45.43
CA GLU A 40 -40.35 -5.78 -44.02
C GLU A 40 -39.92 -6.91 -43.07
N LEU A 41 -40.27 -8.16 -43.39
CA LEU A 41 -39.88 -9.33 -42.60
C LEU A 41 -38.35 -9.56 -42.65
N GLU A 42 -37.74 -9.53 -43.84
CA GLU A 42 -36.29 -9.68 -43.99
C GLU A 42 -35.53 -8.53 -43.30
N GLN A 43 -36.03 -7.30 -43.39
CA GLN A 43 -35.47 -6.16 -42.66
C GLN A 43 -35.54 -6.37 -41.14
N THR A 44 -36.70 -6.78 -40.63
CA THR A 44 -36.91 -7.04 -39.19
C THR A 44 -36.01 -8.18 -38.71
N LYS A 45 -35.84 -9.23 -39.52
CA LYS A 45 -34.98 -10.36 -39.20
C LYS A 45 -33.51 -9.97 -39.14
N THR A 46 -33.07 -9.09 -40.05
CA THR A 46 -31.71 -8.54 -40.05
C THR A 46 -31.47 -7.70 -38.79
N GLN A 47 -32.40 -6.80 -38.45
CA GLN A 47 -32.32 -5.99 -37.23
C GLN A 47 -32.30 -6.85 -35.95
N LEU A 48 -33.08 -7.93 -35.91
CA LEU A 48 -33.08 -8.87 -34.79
C LEU A 48 -31.73 -9.60 -34.67
N GLN A 49 -31.13 -10.01 -35.77
CA GLN A 49 -29.80 -10.63 -35.78
C GLN A 49 -28.71 -9.66 -35.32
N GLU A 50 -28.74 -8.41 -35.79
CA GLU A 50 -27.82 -7.35 -35.36
C GLU A 50 -27.98 -7.04 -33.87
N ALA A 51 -29.21 -6.93 -33.37
CA ALA A 51 -29.50 -6.73 -31.96
C ALA A 51 -28.99 -7.90 -31.10
N ASN A 52 -29.23 -9.14 -31.52
CA ASN A 52 -28.73 -10.32 -30.81
C ASN A 52 -27.19 -10.37 -30.79
N THR A 53 -26.54 -10.05 -31.92
CA THR A 53 -25.06 -9.98 -32.00
C THR A 53 -24.51 -8.89 -31.07
N THR A 54 -25.18 -7.75 -31.02
CA THR A 54 -24.83 -6.63 -30.14
C THR A 54 -25.00 -7.02 -28.67
N ILE A 55 -26.09 -7.70 -28.30
CA ILE A 55 -26.35 -8.23 -26.96
C ILE A 55 -25.29 -9.28 -26.56
N ASP A 56 -24.92 -10.18 -27.45
CA ASP A 56 -23.84 -11.14 -27.20
C ASP A 56 -22.47 -10.46 -27.01
N GLY A 57 -22.23 -9.33 -27.69
CA GLY A 57 -21.06 -8.47 -27.47
C GLY A 57 -21.02 -7.78 -26.11
N PHE A 58 -22.17 -7.65 -25.42
CA PHE A 58 -22.25 -7.11 -24.06
C PHE A 58 -21.92 -8.15 -22.96
N LYS A 59 -21.47 -9.37 -23.29
CA LYS A 59 -20.92 -10.34 -22.30
C LYS A 59 -19.76 -9.79 -21.47
N ASP A 60 -19.06 -8.77 -21.98
CA ASP A 60 -18.06 -8.03 -21.22
C ASP A 60 -18.66 -7.30 -20.01
N TYR A 61 -19.97 -7.02 -19.95
CA TYR A 61 -20.58 -6.37 -18.79
C TYR A 61 -20.49 -7.25 -17.52
N ASP A 62 -20.80 -8.54 -17.63
CA ASP A 62 -20.68 -9.46 -16.49
C ASP A 62 -19.22 -9.69 -16.10
N GLN A 63 -18.31 -9.72 -17.09
CA GLN A 63 -16.88 -9.85 -16.84
C GLN A 63 -16.29 -8.59 -16.19
N VAL A 64 -16.67 -7.39 -16.65
CA VAL A 64 -16.28 -6.11 -16.07
C VAL A 64 -16.86 -5.98 -14.66
N LYS A 65 -18.12 -6.38 -14.45
CA LYS A 65 -18.73 -6.37 -13.12
C LYS A 65 -18.01 -7.31 -12.15
N ALA A 66 -17.65 -8.52 -12.59
CA ALA A 66 -16.86 -9.45 -11.78
C ALA A 66 -15.48 -8.88 -11.44
N GLN A 67 -14.79 -8.27 -12.41
CA GLN A 67 -13.50 -7.61 -12.19
C GLN A 67 -13.61 -6.43 -11.22
N VAL A 68 -14.66 -5.61 -11.31
CA VAL A 68 -14.90 -4.49 -10.40
C VAL A 68 -15.09 -4.98 -8.96
N GLU A 69 -15.88 -6.04 -8.75
CA GLU A 69 -16.04 -6.64 -7.42
C GLU A 69 -14.74 -7.27 -6.88
N GLU A 70 -13.95 -7.91 -7.75
CA GLU A 70 -12.63 -8.44 -7.39
C GLU A 70 -11.66 -7.32 -7.00
N TYR A 71 -11.60 -6.24 -7.79
CA TYR A 71 -10.76 -5.07 -7.49
C TYR A 71 -11.19 -4.37 -6.21
N LYS A 72 -12.51 -4.25 -5.96
CA LYS A 72 -13.04 -3.70 -4.72
C LYS A 72 -12.64 -4.54 -3.51
N THR A 73 -12.78 -5.86 -3.61
CA THR A 73 -12.36 -6.80 -2.55
C THR A 73 -10.85 -6.70 -2.29
N LYS A 74 -10.03 -6.70 -3.34
CA LYS A 74 -8.57 -6.52 -3.24
C LYS A 74 -8.20 -5.18 -2.62
N TYR A 75 -8.90 -4.11 -2.97
CA TYR A 75 -8.68 -2.79 -2.42
C TYR A 75 -9.00 -2.73 -0.93
N GLU A 76 -10.14 -3.27 -0.49
CA GLU A 76 -10.53 -3.31 0.92
C GLU A 76 -9.57 -4.16 1.77
N GLN A 77 -9.14 -5.32 1.25
CA GLN A 77 -8.12 -6.15 1.88
C GLN A 77 -6.79 -5.40 1.99
N SER A 78 -6.35 -4.78 0.90
CA SER A 78 -5.11 -4.02 0.86
C SER A 78 -5.13 -2.85 1.83
N LYS A 79 -6.24 -2.12 1.91
CA LYS A 79 -6.42 -1.02 2.87
C LYS A 79 -6.28 -1.50 4.30
N THR A 80 -6.96 -2.58 4.66
CA THR A 80 -6.90 -3.18 6.00
C THR A 80 -5.48 -3.65 6.34
N GLU A 81 -4.79 -4.27 5.38
CA GLU A 81 -3.41 -4.71 5.55
C GLU A 81 -2.44 -3.54 5.72
N TYR A 82 -2.61 -2.46 4.96
CA TYR A 82 -1.79 -1.26 5.09
C TYR A 82 -2.03 -0.54 6.42
N GLU A 83 -3.28 -0.40 6.86
CA GLU A 83 -3.61 0.16 8.17
C GLU A 83 -2.96 -0.67 9.28
N ALA A 84 -3.09 -2.00 9.24
CA ALA A 84 -2.45 -2.90 10.20
C ALA A 84 -0.91 -2.76 10.18
N LYS A 85 -0.30 -2.68 8.99
CA LYS A 85 1.15 -2.46 8.84
C LYS A 85 1.60 -1.11 9.40
N ILE A 86 0.85 -0.04 9.17
CA ILE A 86 1.18 1.29 9.68
C ILE A 86 1.13 1.28 11.21
N THR A 87 0.06 0.73 11.80
CA THR A 87 -0.07 0.62 13.26
C THR A 87 1.06 -0.26 13.84
N ASP A 88 1.39 -1.38 13.20
CA ASP A 88 2.49 -2.25 13.62
C ASP A 88 3.85 -1.54 13.54
N MET A 89 4.11 -0.78 12.48
CA MET A 89 5.33 0.01 12.33
C MET A 89 5.44 1.11 13.39
N GLN A 90 4.36 1.86 13.65
CA GLN A 90 4.32 2.90 14.68
C GLN A 90 4.57 2.32 16.07
N PHE A 91 3.92 1.20 16.38
CA PHE A 91 4.11 0.51 17.64
C PHE A 91 5.56 0.01 17.80
N ARG A 92 6.12 -0.65 16.77
CA ARG A 92 7.51 -1.12 16.80
C ARG A 92 8.50 0.02 16.98
N ALA A 93 8.31 1.14 16.29
CA ALA A 93 9.16 2.32 16.44
C ALA A 93 9.10 2.89 17.87
N SER A 94 7.91 2.95 18.46
CA SER A 94 7.73 3.38 19.86
C SER A 94 8.42 2.43 20.84
N LEU A 95 8.25 1.12 20.65
CA LEU A 95 8.90 0.08 21.45
C LEU A 95 10.43 0.14 21.33
N GLU A 96 10.98 0.25 20.12
CA GLU A 96 12.42 0.36 19.89
C GLU A 96 13.00 1.63 20.54
N ALA A 97 12.29 2.75 20.44
CA ALA A 97 12.68 4.00 21.09
C ALA A 97 12.69 3.86 22.63
N ALA A 98 11.66 3.23 23.20
CA ALA A 98 11.58 2.98 24.63
C ALA A 98 12.67 2.02 25.12
N ILE A 99 12.96 0.95 24.38
CA ILE A 99 14.05 0.00 24.70
C ILE A 99 15.40 0.71 24.64
N THR A 100 15.62 1.55 23.62
CA THR A 100 16.87 2.32 23.49
C THR A 100 17.02 3.32 24.63
N ALA A 101 15.94 4.02 25.01
CA ALA A 101 15.93 4.94 26.15
C ALA A 101 16.21 4.22 27.48
N ALA A 102 15.77 2.97 27.62
CA ALA A 102 16.10 2.11 28.76
C ALA A 102 17.52 1.50 28.70
N GLY A 103 18.32 1.83 27.67
CA GLY A 103 19.68 1.34 27.50
C GLY A 103 19.77 -0.08 26.93
N GLY A 104 18.74 -0.57 26.23
CA GLY A 104 18.75 -1.89 25.60
C GLY A 104 19.86 -2.03 24.55
N ARG A 105 20.63 -3.11 24.64
CA ARG A 105 21.77 -3.40 23.73
C ARG A 105 21.31 -3.87 22.36
N ASN A 106 20.15 -4.52 22.27
CA ASN A 106 19.55 -4.98 21.02
C ASN A 106 18.03 -4.94 21.11
N ALA A 107 17.43 -3.90 20.51
CA ALA A 107 15.99 -3.69 20.55
C ALA A 107 15.17 -4.84 19.93
N LYS A 108 15.71 -5.49 18.88
CA LYS A 108 15.04 -6.62 18.24
C LYS A 108 14.98 -7.85 19.14
N ALA A 109 16.08 -8.16 19.84
CA ALA A 109 16.14 -9.29 20.77
C ALA A 109 15.26 -9.04 22.00
N ILE A 110 15.30 -7.83 22.56
CA ILE A 110 14.47 -7.45 23.71
C ILE A 110 12.98 -7.41 23.33
N GLY A 111 12.65 -6.87 22.16
CA GLY A 111 11.27 -6.84 21.64
C GLY A 111 10.68 -8.23 21.42
N ALA A 112 11.49 -9.24 21.10
CA ALA A 112 11.02 -10.63 20.96
C ALA A 112 10.69 -11.30 22.31
N LEU A 113 11.18 -10.76 23.42
CA LEU A 113 10.90 -11.24 24.79
C LEU A 113 9.69 -10.54 25.42
N ILE A 114 9.16 -9.51 24.75
CA ILE A 114 8.05 -8.70 25.23
C ILE A 114 6.77 -9.15 24.52
N ASP A 115 5.67 -9.25 25.27
CA ASP A 115 4.35 -9.58 24.71
C ASP A 115 3.77 -8.38 23.94
N ILE A 116 4.08 -8.34 22.65
CA ILE A 116 3.67 -7.28 21.73
C ILE A 116 2.14 -7.21 21.57
N ASP A 117 1.45 -8.34 21.58
CA ASP A 117 0.00 -8.39 21.31
C ASP A 117 -0.79 -7.81 22.50
N THR A 118 -0.37 -8.15 23.73
CA THR A 118 -0.94 -7.55 24.94
C THR A 118 -0.68 -6.04 25.00
N LEU A 119 0.52 -5.59 24.63
CA LEU A 119 0.87 -4.16 24.65
C LEU A 119 0.13 -3.36 23.57
N LYS A 120 -0.09 -3.92 22.37
CA LYS A 120 -0.89 -3.27 21.32
C LYS A 120 -2.34 -3.07 21.74
N ALA A 121 -2.90 -4.02 22.50
CA ALA A 121 -4.27 -3.96 23.00
C ALA A 121 -4.45 -3.05 24.24
N SER A 122 -3.35 -2.55 24.81
CA SER A 122 -3.41 -1.68 25.99
C SER A 122 -4.01 -0.30 25.69
N LYS A 123 -4.75 0.22 26.68
CA LYS A 123 -5.25 1.60 26.68
C LYS A 123 -4.18 2.63 27.03
N ASP A 124 -3.13 2.24 27.76
CA ASP A 124 -2.00 3.09 28.11
C ASP A 124 -0.69 2.43 27.65
N GLN A 125 -0.52 2.42 26.33
CA GLN A 125 0.62 1.78 25.68
C GLN A 125 1.96 2.30 26.20
N THR A 126 2.06 3.59 26.55
CA THR A 126 3.31 4.19 27.02
C THR A 126 3.72 3.63 28.39
N ALA A 127 2.78 3.59 29.34
CA ALA A 127 3.06 3.07 30.67
C ALA A 127 3.35 1.56 30.63
N ASP A 128 2.57 0.81 29.86
CA ASP A 128 2.70 -0.65 29.80
C ASP A 128 3.95 -1.10 29.05
N ILE A 129 4.35 -0.40 27.97
CA ILE A 129 5.64 -0.64 27.30
C ILE A 129 6.79 -0.43 28.29
N LYS A 130 6.74 0.66 29.08
CA LYS A 130 7.77 0.93 30.09
C LYS A 130 7.82 -0.16 31.15
N ALA A 131 6.67 -0.56 31.69
CA ALA A 131 6.59 -1.63 32.69
C ALA A 131 7.11 -2.97 32.15
N ALA A 132 6.77 -3.32 30.91
CA ALA A 132 7.25 -4.53 30.25
C ALA A 132 8.78 -4.50 30.04
N ILE A 133 9.34 -3.34 29.67
CA ILE A 133 10.80 -3.18 29.54
C ILE A 133 11.49 -3.29 30.90
N GLU A 134 10.94 -2.68 31.97
CA GLU A 134 11.47 -2.80 33.33
C GLU A 134 11.42 -4.24 33.86
N ALA A 135 10.35 -4.98 33.56
CA ALA A 135 10.25 -6.40 33.88
C ALA A 135 11.31 -7.23 33.11
N CYS A 136 11.43 -6.98 31.80
CA CYS A 136 12.44 -7.62 30.95
C CYS A 136 13.87 -7.30 31.43
N GLN A 137 14.12 -6.09 31.94
CA GLN A 137 15.40 -5.70 32.51
C GLN A 137 15.73 -6.44 33.81
N LYS A 138 14.74 -6.73 34.65
CA LYS A 138 14.93 -7.51 35.89
C LYS A 138 15.30 -8.97 35.59
N GLU A 139 14.67 -9.57 34.57
CA GLU A 139 14.88 -10.97 34.20
C GLU A 139 16.10 -11.15 33.29
N ASN A 140 16.33 -10.20 32.38
CA ASN A 140 17.33 -10.28 31.30
C ASN A 140 18.28 -9.07 31.34
N GLY A 141 18.76 -8.70 32.54
CA GLY A 141 19.59 -7.51 32.73
C GLY A 141 20.85 -7.43 31.86
N TYR A 142 21.39 -8.57 31.41
CA TYR A 142 22.51 -8.64 30.48
C TYR A 142 22.20 -8.06 29.08
N LEU A 143 20.93 -7.98 28.70
CA LEU A 143 20.48 -7.36 27.45
C LEU A 143 20.46 -5.83 27.53
N PHE A 144 20.61 -5.26 28.72
CA PHE A 144 20.59 -3.82 28.96
C PHE A 144 21.99 -3.31 29.34
N GLY A 145 22.25 -2.03 29.06
CA GLY A 145 23.44 -1.33 29.50
C GLY A 145 23.42 -1.16 31.02
N ALA A 146 24.59 -1.24 31.65
CA ALA A 146 24.71 -0.87 33.06
C ALA A 146 24.55 0.66 33.18
N THR A 147 23.72 1.12 34.11
CA THR A 147 23.58 2.54 34.46
C THR A 147 24.77 2.99 35.33
N GLU A 148 25.99 2.73 34.87
CA GLU A 148 27.20 3.14 35.56
C GLU A 148 27.62 4.55 35.10
N PRO A 149 28.09 5.43 36.01
CA PRO A 149 28.51 6.80 35.67
C PRO A 149 29.62 6.88 34.61
N ILE A 150 30.31 5.78 34.32
CA ILE A 150 31.41 5.71 33.38
C ILE A 150 31.14 4.60 32.37
N ASN A 151 30.38 4.94 31.33
CA ASN A 151 30.13 4.00 30.23
C ASN A 151 31.37 4.00 29.31
N ASN A 152 32.16 2.92 29.39
CA ASN A 152 33.39 2.71 28.61
C ASN A 152 34.54 3.69 28.95
N PRO A 153 35.20 3.59 30.13
CA PRO A 153 36.46 4.28 30.35
C PRO A 153 37.54 3.69 29.43
N VAL A 154 37.65 4.22 28.22
CA VAL A 154 38.95 4.20 27.54
C VAL A 154 39.82 5.22 28.27
N GLY A 155 40.49 4.74 29.32
CA GLY A 155 41.67 5.44 29.79
C GLY A 155 42.56 5.66 28.58
N SER A 156 43.03 6.90 28.39
CA SER A 156 44.09 7.12 27.41
C SER A 156 45.19 6.10 27.72
N THR A 157 45.56 5.25 26.76
CA THR A 157 46.86 4.57 26.80
C THR A 157 47.95 5.62 26.58
N LYS A 158 47.98 6.62 27.45
CA LYS A 158 49.16 7.41 27.74
C LYS A 158 50.07 6.43 28.45
N GLY A 159 51.07 5.93 27.73
CA GLY A 159 52.37 5.75 28.37
C GLY A 159 52.58 6.95 29.29
N ALA A 160 52.90 6.65 30.56
CA ALA A 160 53.04 7.56 31.70
C ALA A 160 52.78 9.04 31.38
N ALA A 161 51.81 9.65 32.06
CA ALA A 161 51.72 11.11 32.12
C ALA A 161 53.05 11.68 32.68
N LEU A 162 54.01 11.90 31.79
CA LEU A 162 55.22 12.65 32.05
C LEU A 162 54.77 14.09 32.14
N GLY A 163 54.42 14.52 33.36
CA GLY A 163 54.53 15.92 33.69
C GLY A 163 55.91 16.42 33.29
N ILE A 164 55.98 17.69 32.90
CA ILE A 164 57.22 18.37 32.50
C ILE A 164 58.35 17.97 33.46
N THR A 165 59.41 17.36 32.95
CA THR A 165 60.54 16.95 33.78
C THR A 165 61.36 18.18 34.20
N LYS A 166 62.16 18.07 35.27
CA LYS A 166 63.03 19.18 35.70
C LYS A 166 64.01 19.64 34.61
N GLU A 167 64.42 18.73 33.72
CA GLU A 167 65.28 19.04 32.57
C GLU A 167 64.53 19.84 31.50
N GLN A 168 63.28 19.47 31.21
CA GLN A 168 62.41 20.23 30.31
C GLN A 168 62.08 21.62 30.88
N PHE A 169 61.91 21.74 32.20
CA PHE A 169 61.77 23.03 32.89
C PHE A 169 63.03 23.92 32.74
N LYS A 170 64.23 23.34 32.83
CA LYS A 170 65.49 24.08 32.61
C LYS A 170 65.71 24.48 31.15
N ALA A 171 65.14 23.75 30.20
CA ALA A 171 65.19 24.08 28.77
C ALA A 171 64.15 25.13 28.35
N MET A 172 63.07 25.32 29.11
CA MET A 172 62.04 26.33 28.80
C MET A 172 62.58 27.76 28.89
N GLY A 173 62.11 28.60 27.98
CA GLY A 173 62.40 30.03 27.95
C GLY A 173 61.71 30.79 29.08
N TYR A 174 62.17 32.03 29.33
CA TYR A 174 61.65 32.86 30.43
C TYR A 174 60.13 33.07 30.37
N LYS A 175 59.58 33.28 29.17
CA LYS A 175 58.14 33.51 28.96
C LYS A 175 57.29 32.29 29.31
N GLU A 176 57.77 31.10 28.97
CA GLU A 176 57.07 29.83 29.23
C GLU A 176 57.09 29.49 30.72
N ARG A 177 58.20 29.79 31.41
CA ARG A 177 58.28 29.65 32.87
C ARG A 177 57.37 30.63 33.60
N LEU A 178 57.23 31.86 33.07
CA LEU A 178 56.33 32.86 33.65
C LEU A 178 54.87 32.45 33.48
N ASP A 179 54.50 31.92 32.32
CA ASP A 179 53.16 31.38 32.08
C ASP A 179 52.86 30.20 33.01
N LEU A 180 53.82 29.28 33.18
CA LEU A 180 53.71 28.17 34.13
C LEU A 180 53.55 28.67 35.57
N LYS A 181 54.22 29.75 35.96
CA LYS A 181 54.08 30.36 37.29
C LYS A 181 52.70 31.00 37.49
N GLN A 182 52.11 31.58 36.45
CA GLN A 182 50.79 32.23 36.52
C GLN A 182 49.66 31.21 36.51
N ASN A 183 49.77 30.19 35.66
CA ASN A 183 48.70 29.21 35.43
C ASN A 183 48.80 27.98 36.35
N ASN A 184 50.01 27.63 36.83
CA ASN A 184 50.23 26.48 37.71
C ASN A 184 51.38 26.72 38.72
N PRO A 185 51.17 27.61 39.71
CA PRO A 185 52.22 28.06 40.63
C PRO A 185 52.81 26.92 41.48
N GLU A 186 52.00 25.93 41.88
CA GLU A 186 52.46 24.75 42.63
C GLU A 186 53.41 23.87 41.80
N LYS A 187 53.12 23.70 40.51
CA LYS A 187 54.00 22.93 39.63
C LYS A 187 55.30 23.68 39.34
N TYR A 188 55.24 25.00 39.23
CA TYR A 188 56.42 25.85 39.08
C TYR A 188 57.35 25.75 40.29
N THR A 189 56.84 25.76 41.53
CA THR A 189 57.66 25.64 42.74
C THR A 189 58.28 24.25 42.87
N GLU A 190 57.53 23.18 42.58
CA GLU A 190 58.01 21.80 42.57
C GLU A 190 59.16 21.59 41.57
N LEU A 191 59.06 22.19 40.38
CA LEU A 191 60.05 22.04 39.30
C LEU A 191 61.25 22.97 39.44
N LYS A 192 61.07 24.16 40.04
CA LYS A 192 62.18 25.07 40.34
C LYS A 192 63.12 24.45 41.37
N GLY A 193 62.58 23.85 42.44
CA GLY A 193 63.33 23.26 43.56
C GLY A 193 64.19 24.28 44.32
N ASP A 194 64.32 24.12 45.63
CA ASP A 194 65.35 24.84 46.39
C ASP A 194 66.72 24.29 46.01
N ASN A 195 67.65 25.19 45.75
CA ASN A 195 69.06 24.90 45.50
C ASN A 195 69.86 25.49 46.65
#